data_AF-A0A653ZFK6-F1
#
_entry.id   AF-A0A653ZFK6-F1
#
_cell.length_a   1.000
_cell.length_b   1.000
_cell.length_c   1.000
_cell.angle_alpha   90.00
_cell.angle_beta   90.00
_cell.angle_gamma   90.00
#
_symmetry.space_group_name_H-M   'P 1'
#
loop_
_entity.id
_entity.type
_entity.pdbx_description
1 polymer ?
#
loop_
_entity_poly.entity_id
_entity_poly.type
_entity_poly.pdbx_seq_one_letter_code
_entity_poly.pdbx_strand_id
1 'polypeptide(L)'
;MSVATDVQHTRCVSGPMGHKFRTTAPDSPGYQKETSMAGKNVPGNKWEDALSRVEPRELPVPSREVPVAPGVYIWFREGQPIYVGKALGADGLRGRLKAHFAQGTDFSRSTFRASIAAAQLGLPRSVVRQRPSVITPDQTAVANQWLAQCEVGWIVCASAGESQRLEDALRGEWLPPLNLV
;
A
#
# COMPACT_ATOMS: atom_id res chain seq x y z
N MET A 1 11.55 -20.62 79.56
CA MET A 1 12.74 -20.12 78.85
C MET A 1 12.26 -19.31 77.66
N SER A 2 12.73 -18.06 77.58
CA SER A 2 13.02 -17.30 76.37
C SER A 2 11.92 -16.90 75.37
N VAL A 3 11.67 -15.58 75.38
CA VAL A 3 11.59 -14.58 74.28
C VAL A 3 10.75 -14.87 73.03
N ALA A 4 9.73 -14.05 72.76
CA ALA A 4 9.73 -12.82 71.90
C ALA A 4 9.70 -13.16 70.39
N THR A 5 8.85 -12.56 69.56
CA THR A 5 9.02 -11.26 68.87
C THR A 5 7.71 -11.07 68.08
N ASP A 6 6.83 -10.09 68.28
CA ASP A 6 6.84 -8.65 67.99
C ASP A 6 7.33 -8.21 66.58
N VAL A 7 6.73 -7.09 66.16
CA VAL A 7 7.14 -6.10 65.16
C VAL A 7 6.29 -6.02 63.89
N GLN A 8 5.27 -5.16 64.02
CA GLN A 8 4.69 -4.30 62.99
C GLN A 8 5.75 -3.46 62.26
N HIS A 9 5.56 -3.10 60.98
CA HIS A 9 6.02 -1.83 60.39
C HIS A 9 5.10 -1.49 59.17
N THR A 10 4.22 -0.47 59.24
CA THR A 10 4.39 0.93 58.77
C THR A 10 4.99 1.08 57.36
N ARG A 11 4.19 1.61 56.40
CA ARG A 11 4.27 2.97 55.79
C ARG A 11 5.51 3.14 54.85
N CYS A 12 5.51 3.81 53.70
CA CYS A 12 5.06 5.16 53.38
C CYS A 12 5.45 5.52 51.91
N VAL A 13 4.63 6.35 51.25
CA VAL A 13 4.85 7.43 50.25
C VAL A 13 5.90 7.34 49.12
N SER A 14 5.51 7.73 47.90
CA SER A 14 6.14 8.78 47.06
C SER A 14 5.38 9.00 45.72
N GLY A 15 4.97 10.23 45.41
CA GLY A 15 4.73 10.71 44.04
C GLY A 15 5.93 11.56 43.56
N PRO A 16 5.79 12.55 42.64
CA PRO A 16 5.22 12.59 41.28
C PRO A 16 6.33 12.88 40.22
N MET A 17 5.95 12.96 38.92
CA MET A 17 6.66 13.50 37.70
C MET A 17 6.44 12.51 36.54
N GLY A 18 5.89 12.83 35.36
CA GLY A 18 5.98 14.06 34.59
C GLY A 18 6.94 13.83 33.41
N HIS A 19 6.54 13.12 32.34
CA HIS A 19 7.22 13.19 31.04
C HIS A 19 6.25 12.94 29.87
N LYS A 20 6.02 14.02 29.13
CA LYS A 20 5.42 14.02 27.79
C LYS A 20 6.38 13.31 26.85
N PHE A 21 6.02 12.13 26.33
CA PHE A 21 6.69 11.57 25.16
C PHE A 21 5.98 12.04 23.90
N ARG A 22 6.54 13.12 23.35
CA ARG A 22 6.32 13.60 21.99
C ARG A 22 7.18 12.72 21.08
N THR A 23 6.58 11.70 20.48
CA THR A 23 7.28 10.89 19.47
C THR A 23 7.07 11.58 18.13
N THR A 24 8.00 12.43 17.74
CA THR A 24 8.13 12.93 16.37
C THR A 24 8.59 11.79 15.49
N ALA A 25 7.70 11.27 14.64
CA ALA A 25 8.11 10.43 13.51
C ALA A 25 9.03 11.26 12.59
N PRO A 26 10.08 10.66 12.00
CA PRO A 26 10.88 11.37 11.02
C PRO A 26 10.04 11.64 9.78
N ASP A 27 10.04 12.91 9.36
CA ASP A 27 9.46 13.39 8.12
C ASP A 27 9.92 12.51 6.96
N SER A 28 9.00 11.74 6.39
CA SER A 28 9.22 11.09 5.12
C SER A 28 9.38 12.20 4.07
N PRO A 29 10.44 12.21 3.25
CA PRO A 29 10.62 13.25 2.24
C PRO A 29 9.38 13.28 1.34
N GLY A 30 8.67 14.40 1.44
CA GLY A 30 7.36 14.60 0.83
C GLY A 30 7.41 14.37 -0.67
N TYR A 31 6.44 13.59 -1.16
CA TYR A 31 6.04 13.66 -2.55
C TYR A 31 5.37 15.02 -2.78
N GLN A 32 6.18 16.05 -3.01
CA GLN A 32 5.71 17.31 -3.57
C GLN A 32 6.15 17.37 -5.02
N LYS A 33 5.27 16.89 -5.90
CA LYS A 33 5.23 17.38 -7.28
C LYS A 33 3.97 18.22 -7.43
N GLU A 34 4.08 19.49 -7.04
CA GLU A 34 3.22 20.54 -7.59
C GLU A 34 3.54 20.68 -9.09
N THR A 35 2.92 19.84 -9.90
CA THR A 35 2.78 20.12 -11.33
C THR A 35 1.39 20.68 -11.57
N SER A 36 1.32 22.00 -11.51
CA SER A 36 0.23 22.82 -12.04
C SER A 36 0.11 22.59 -13.55
N MET A 37 -0.84 21.73 -13.95
CA MET A 37 -1.43 21.68 -15.29
C MET A 37 -2.95 21.57 -15.11
N ALA A 38 -3.67 22.59 -15.55
CA ALA A 38 -5.12 22.71 -15.41
C ALA A 38 -5.86 21.58 -16.15
N GLY A 39 -6.69 20.83 -15.41
CA GLY A 39 -7.61 19.83 -15.98
C GLY A 39 -7.90 18.67 -15.04
N LYS A 40 -8.77 18.89 -14.04
CA LYS A 40 -9.32 17.93 -13.05
C LYS A 40 -8.28 17.06 -12.33
N ASN A 41 -7.72 17.59 -11.23
CA ASN A 41 -6.97 16.82 -10.22
C ASN A 41 -7.84 15.82 -9.42
N VAL A 42 -9.05 15.50 -9.89
CA VAL A 42 -10.00 14.67 -9.17
C VAL A 42 -10.55 13.58 -10.11
N PRO A 43 -10.80 12.38 -9.60
CA PRO A 43 -11.48 11.33 -10.36
C PRO A 43 -12.86 11.82 -10.88
N GLY A 44 -13.27 11.34 -12.06
CA GLY A 44 -14.58 11.68 -12.65
C GLY A 44 -15.64 10.61 -12.39
N ASN A 45 -16.77 10.69 -13.11
CA ASN A 45 -17.94 9.83 -12.87
C ASN A 45 -17.64 8.33 -13.06
N LYS A 46 -16.73 7.95 -13.97
CA LYS A 46 -16.37 6.52 -14.15
C LYS A 46 -15.61 6.00 -12.93
N TRP A 47 -14.75 6.84 -12.36
CA TRP A 47 -14.11 6.55 -11.10
C TRP A 47 -15.09 6.51 -9.94
N GLU A 48 -16.02 7.45 -9.83
CA GLU A 48 -17.06 7.42 -8.79
C GLU A 48 -17.87 6.11 -8.84
N ASP A 49 -18.31 5.69 -10.03
CA ASP A 49 -18.98 4.40 -10.22
C ASP A 49 -18.10 3.23 -9.76
N ALA A 50 -16.84 3.17 -10.19
CA ALA A 50 -15.92 2.11 -9.81
C ALA A 50 -15.67 2.10 -8.28
N LEU A 51 -15.47 3.26 -7.66
CA LEU A 51 -15.23 3.39 -6.23
C LEU A 51 -16.45 2.97 -5.41
N SER A 52 -17.68 3.22 -5.89
CA SER A 52 -18.91 2.76 -5.23
C SER A 52 -19.06 1.24 -5.18
N ARG A 53 -18.35 0.52 -6.05
CA ARG A 53 -18.39 -0.95 -6.19
C ARG A 53 -17.24 -1.64 -5.47
N VAL A 54 -16.31 -0.88 -4.92
CA VAL A 54 -15.08 -1.40 -4.31
C VAL A 54 -15.15 -1.24 -2.81
N GLU A 55 -14.85 -2.33 -2.11
CA GLU A 55 -14.57 -2.33 -0.68
C GLU A 55 -13.05 -2.46 -0.49
N PRO A 56 -12.35 -1.37 -0.09
CA PRO A 56 -10.92 -1.43 0.23
C PRO A 56 -10.66 -2.36 1.42
N ARG A 57 -9.56 -3.11 1.36
CA ARG A 57 -9.10 -3.99 2.44
C ARG A 57 -7.68 -3.63 2.81
N GLU A 58 -7.43 -3.47 4.11
CA GLU A 58 -6.09 -3.31 4.64
C GLU A 58 -5.22 -4.53 4.35
N LEU A 59 -3.91 -4.33 4.22
CA LEU A 59 -2.96 -5.42 4.10
C LEU A 59 -2.60 -6.01 5.48
N PRO A 60 -2.33 -7.32 5.57
CA PRO A 60 -2.31 -8.30 4.47
C PRO A 60 -3.70 -8.86 4.16
N VAL A 61 -4.02 -8.97 2.86
CA VAL A 61 -5.25 -9.65 2.39
C VAL A 61 -4.98 -11.16 2.21
N PRO A 62 -5.72 -12.05 2.89
CA PRO A 62 -5.58 -13.49 2.70
C PRO A 62 -5.85 -13.91 1.25
N SER A 63 -4.97 -14.74 0.67
CA SER A 63 -5.09 -15.12 -0.75
C SER A 63 -6.40 -15.81 -1.12
N ARG A 64 -7.05 -16.48 -0.16
CA ARG A 64 -8.34 -17.16 -0.36
C ARG A 64 -9.51 -16.19 -0.57
N GLU A 65 -9.38 -14.96 -0.08
CA GLU A 65 -10.39 -13.90 -0.22
C GLU A 65 -10.30 -13.22 -1.58
N VAL A 66 -9.13 -13.30 -2.23
CA VAL A 66 -8.95 -12.78 -3.59
C VAL A 66 -9.54 -13.76 -4.62
N PRO A 67 -10.49 -13.34 -5.47
CA PRO A 67 -11.09 -14.19 -6.49
C PRO A 67 -10.10 -14.69 -7.54
N VAL A 68 -10.32 -15.91 -8.06
CA VAL A 68 -9.68 -16.42 -9.28
C VAL A 68 -10.56 -16.06 -10.47
N ALA A 69 -10.59 -14.77 -10.79
CA ALA A 69 -11.43 -14.24 -11.85
C ALA A 69 -10.75 -13.02 -12.49
N PRO A 70 -11.06 -12.70 -13.77
CA PRO A 70 -10.62 -11.46 -14.36
C PRO A 70 -11.23 -10.27 -13.58
N GLY A 71 -10.50 -9.17 -13.50
CA GLY A 71 -10.97 -8.00 -12.79
C GLY A 71 -10.03 -6.81 -12.86
N VAL A 72 -10.48 -5.72 -12.27
CA VAL A 72 -9.70 -4.50 -12.02
C VAL A 72 -9.43 -4.41 -10.53
N TYR A 73 -8.21 -4.07 -10.16
CA TYR A 73 -7.81 -3.82 -8.78
C TYR A 73 -7.37 -2.37 -8.63
N ILE A 74 -7.76 -1.77 -7.51
CA ILE A 74 -7.48 -0.39 -7.16
C ILE A 74 -6.75 -0.40 -5.81
N TRP A 75 -5.62 0.29 -5.77
CA TRP A 75 -4.86 0.50 -4.55
C TRP A 75 -5.16 1.88 -3.99
N PHE A 76 -5.24 1.93 -2.68
CA PHE A 76 -5.54 3.13 -1.92
C PHE A 76 -4.44 3.40 -0.92
N ARG A 77 -4.26 4.68 -0.59
CA ARG A 77 -3.48 5.12 0.56
C ARG A 77 -4.17 6.33 1.14
N GLU A 78 -4.41 6.31 2.44
CA GLU A 78 -5.16 7.38 3.15
C GLU A 78 -6.55 7.62 2.49
N GLY A 79 -7.22 6.53 2.10
CA GLY A 79 -8.53 6.57 1.43
C GLY A 79 -8.53 7.07 -0.02
N GLN A 80 -7.38 7.45 -0.59
CA GLN A 80 -7.28 7.97 -1.95
C GLN A 80 -6.79 6.90 -2.94
N PRO A 81 -7.40 6.75 -4.13
CA PRO A 81 -6.91 5.85 -5.16
C PRO A 81 -5.54 6.32 -5.67
N ILE A 82 -4.53 5.45 -5.58
CA ILE A 82 -3.14 5.78 -5.96
C ILE A 82 -2.66 4.98 -7.18
N TYR A 83 -3.31 3.86 -7.46
CA TYR A 83 -2.97 2.99 -8.58
C TYR A 83 -4.17 2.14 -9.00
N VAL A 84 -4.35 1.95 -10.31
CA VAL A 84 -5.28 0.97 -10.88
C VAL A 84 -4.57 0.01 -11.82
N GLY A 85 -4.98 -1.25 -11.82
CA GLY A 85 -4.53 -2.22 -12.80
C GLY A 85 -5.57 -3.29 -13.07
N LYS A 86 -5.27 -4.12 -14.07
CA LYS A 86 -6.13 -5.22 -14.51
C LYS A 86 -5.46 -6.57 -14.33
N ALA A 87 -6.27 -7.60 -14.16
CA ALA A 87 -5.84 -8.98 -14.10
C ALA A 87 -6.53 -9.79 -15.21
N LEU A 88 -5.73 -10.32 -16.15
CA LEU A 88 -6.21 -10.97 -17.37
C LEU A 88 -5.84 -12.46 -17.47
N GLY A 89 -4.90 -12.94 -16.64
CA GLY A 89 -4.36 -14.30 -16.72
C GLY A 89 -5.29 -15.36 -16.12
N ALA A 90 -4.94 -16.64 -16.29
CA ALA A 90 -5.72 -17.78 -15.78
C ALA A 90 -5.97 -17.71 -14.27
N ASP A 91 -5.00 -17.20 -13.50
CA ASP A 91 -5.12 -17.02 -12.05
C ASP A 91 -5.86 -15.73 -11.65
N GLY A 92 -6.26 -14.91 -12.64
CA GLY A 92 -7.04 -13.69 -12.44
C GLY A 92 -6.44 -12.71 -11.43
N LEU A 93 -7.33 -12.04 -10.70
CA LEU A 93 -7.00 -11.11 -9.61
C LEU A 93 -6.04 -11.74 -8.59
N ARG A 94 -6.28 -13.00 -8.19
CA ARG A 94 -5.43 -13.72 -7.23
C ARG A 94 -3.98 -13.82 -7.68
N GLY A 95 -3.75 -14.29 -8.91
CA GLY A 95 -2.39 -14.41 -9.46
C GLY A 95 -1.70 -13.05 -9.56
N ARG A 96 -2.45 -12.02 -9.99
CA ARG A 96 -1.89 -10.68 -10.15
C ARG A 96 -1.54 -10.01 -8.82
N LEU A 97 -2.44 -10.06 -7.84
CA LEU A 97 -2.23 -9.49 -6.51
C LEU A 97 -1.17 -10.25 -5.72
N LYS A 98 -1.04 -11.57 -5.89
CA LYS A 98 0.08 -12.34 -5.32
C LYS A 98 1.45 -11.76 -5.70
N ALA A 99 1.62 -11.33 -6.96
CA ALA A 99 2.86 -10.68 -7.38
C ALA A 99 3.07 -9.29 -6.74
N HIS A 100 1.98 -8.58 -6.42
CA HIS A 100 2.03 -7.28 -5.75
C HIS A 100 2.27 -7.38 -4.25
N PHE A 101 1.87 -8.48 -3.62
CA PHE A 101 2.14 -8.76 -2.21
C PHE A 101 3.52 -9.37 -1.94
N ALA A 102 4.25 -9.79 -2.98
CA ALA A 102 5.60 -10.32 -2.83
C ALA A 102 6.50 -9.34 -2.05
N GLN A 103 7.38 -9.86 -1.20
CA GLN A 103 8.27 -9.06 -0.33
C GLN A 103 9.74 -9.07 -0.78
N GLY A 104 10.07 -9.86 -1.81
CA GLY A 104 11.46 -10.03 -2.28
C GLY A 104 11.97 -8.89 -3.15
N THR A 105 13.27 -8.95 -3.46
CA THR A 105 14.01 -7.91 -4.21
C THR A 105 13.69 -7.87 -5.72
N ASP A 106 12.92 -8.82 -6.25
CA ASP A 106 12.48 -8.81 -7.65
C ASP A 106 11.17 -8.01 -7.80
N PHE A 107 11.27 -6.81 -8.36
CA PHE A 107 10.15 -5.92 -8.66
C PHE A 107 9.60 -6.08 -10.08
N SER A 108 10.30 -6.79 -10.97
CA SER A 108 9.99 -6.83 -12.41
C SER A 108 8.62 -7.46 -12.72
N ARG A 109 8.09 -8.29 -11.82
CA ARG A 109 6.77 -8.93 -11.94
C ARG A 109 5.62 -8.06 -11.43
N SER A 110 5.92 -6.96 -10.76
CA SER A 110 4.94 -6.08 -10.13
C SER A 110 5.14 -4.64 -10.56
N THR A 111 4.31 -4.19 -11.51
CA THR A 111 4.27 -2.78 -11.94
C THR A 111 3.98 -1.84 -10.77
N PHE A 112 3.08 -2.22 -9.87
CA PHE A 112 2.77 -1.42 -8.68
C PHE A 112 3.96 -1.30 -7.73
N ARG A 113 4.54 -2.43 -7.28
CA ARG A 113 5.73 -2.40 -6.40
C ARG A 113 6.89 -1.64 -7.04
N ALA A 114 7.10 -1.82 -8.35
CA ALA A 114 8.14 -1.10 -9.07
C ALA A 114 7.90 0.41 -9.11
N SER A 115 6.63 0.85 -9.17
CA SER A 115 6.27 2.28 -9.15
C SER A 115 6.45 2.88 -7.76
N ILE A 116 6.10 2.13 -6.70
CA ILE A 116 6.39 2.49 -5.31
C ILE A 116 7.90 2.66 -5.13
N ALA A 117 8.69 1.64 -5.45
CA ALA A 117 10.13 1.68 -5.27
C ALA A 117 10.78 2.81 -6.09
N ALA A 118 10.34 3.05 -7.34
CA ALA A 118 10.82 4.18 -8.12
C ALA A 118 10.56 5.52 -7.43
N ALA A 119 9.34 5.73 -6.91
CA ALA A 119 8.97 6.95 -6.22
C ALA A 119 9.71 7.13 -4.88
N GLN A 120 9.84 6.05 -4.08
CA GLN A 120 10.44 6.11 -2.74
C GLN A 120 11.97 6.19 -2.77
N LEU A 121 12.61 5.61 -3.79
CA LEU A 121 14.07 5.54 -3.91
C LEU A 121 14.63 6.61 -4.85
N GLY A 122 13.78 7.35 -5.56
CA GLY A 122 14.22 8.31 -6.60
C GLY A 122 14.91 7.63 -7.79
N LEU A 123 14.58 6.37 -8.07
CA LEU A 123 15.20 5.57 -9.13
C LEU A 123 14.29 5.46 -10.36
N PRO A 124 14.84 5.43 -11.59
CA PRO A 124 14.06 5.12 -12.77
C PRO A 124 13.42 3.73 -12.70
N ARG A 125 12.20 3.57 -13.22
CA ARG A 125 11.51 2.27 -13.26
C ARG A 125 12.27 1.19 -14.02
N SER A 126 13.07 1.56 -15.02
CA SER A 126 13.95 0.64 -15.76
C SER A 126 14.98 -0.01 -14.84
N VAL A 127 15.60 0.76 -13.94
CA VAL A 127 16.56 0.28 -12.94
C VAL A 127 15.85 -0.62 -11.92
N VAL A 128 14.72 -0.18 -11.38
CA VAL A 128 13.94 -0.94 -10.38
C VAL A 128 13.49 -2.31 -10.91
N ARG A 129 13.19 -2.42 -12.21
CA ARG A 129 12.72 -3.66 -12.84
C ARG A 129 13.84 -4.50 -13.46
N GLN A 130 15.10 -4.06 -13.37
CA GLN A 130 16.23 -4.75 -13.96
C GLN A 130 16.38 -6.18 -13.42
N ARG A 131 16.85 -7.08 -14.29
CA ARG A 131 17.24 -8.45 -13.94
C ARG A 131 18.69 -8.70 -14.38
N PRO A 132 19.57 -9.25 -13.52
CA PRO A 132 19.38 -9.50 -12.08
C PRO A 132 19.02 -8.22 -11.30
N SER A 133 18.32 -8.37 -10.18
CA SER A 133 17.89 -7.20 -9.39
C SER A 133 19.11 -6.50 -8.80
N VAL A 134 19.16 -5.19 -8.97
CA VAL A 134 20.13 -4.30 -8.31
C VAL A 134 19.56 -3.67 -7.03
N ILE A 135 18.29 -3.97 -6.71
CA ILE A 135 17.61 -3.44 -5.53
C ILE A 135 18.05 -4.23 -4.30
N THR A 136 18.57 -3.52 -3.30
CA THR A 136 19.07 -4.12 -2.08
C THR A 136 17.93 -4.54 -1.14
N PRO A 137 18.19 -5.40 -0.14
CA PRO A 137 17.22 -5.71 0.91
C PRO A 137 16.70 -4.44 1.64
N ASP A 138 17.58 -3.49 1.95
CA ASP A 138 17.19 -2.25 2.65
C ASP A 138 16.26 -1.37 1.79
N GLN A 139 16.57 -1.22 0.50
CA GLN A 139 15.70 -0.52 -0.45
C GLN A 139 14.36 -1.25 -0.62
N THR A 140 14.37 -2.58 -0.59
CA THR A 140 13.16 -3.39 -0.63
C THR A 140 12.31 -3.18 0.63
N ALA A 141 12.94 -3.04 1.80
CA ALA A 141 12.25 -2.77 3.05
C ALA A 141 11.51 -1.43 3.02
N VAL A 142 12.10 -0.38 2.44
CA VAL A 142 11.43 0.93 2.24
C VAL A 142 10.15 0.77 1.42
N ALA A 143 10.22 0.07 0.27
CA ALA A 143 9.05 -0.14 -0.57
C ALA A 143 7.97 -1.01 0.10
N ASN A 144 8.39 -2.03 0.86
CA ASN A 144 7.47 -2.91 1.58
C ASN A 144 6.79 -2.18 2.76
N GLN A 145 7.52 -1.32 3.48
CA GLN A 145 6.95 -0.49 4.55
C GLN A 145 5.91 0.49 4.00
N TRP A 146 6.19 1.12 2.85
CA TRP A 146 5.23 1.98 2.17
C TRP A 146 3.98 1.21 1.72
N LEU A 147 4.18 0.02 1.13
CA LEU A 147 3.09 -0.87 0.72
C LEU A 147 2.20 -1.29 1.89
N ALA A 148 2.76 -1.54 3.07
CA ALA A 148 2.02 -1.95 4.26
C ALA A 148 1.02 -0.89 4.77
N GLN A 149 1.14 0.36 4.32
CA GLN A 149 0.20 1.45 4.63
C GLN A 149 -0.90 1.60 3.58
N CYS A 150 -0.94 0.71 2.59
CA CYS A 150 -1.93 0.75 1.53
C CYS A 150 -3.12 -0.18 1.83
N GLU A 151 -4.21 0.10 1.15
CA GLU A 151 -5.36 -0.79 1.05
C GLU A 151 -5.53 -1.22 -0.41
N VAL A 152 -6.21 -2.33 -0.63
CA VAL A 152 -6.55 -2.79 -1.98
C VAL A 152 -7.99 -3.25 -2.04
N GLY A 153 -8.67 -2.86 -3.11
CA GLY A 153 -9.99 -3.35 -3.46
C GLY A 153 -10.04 -3.77 -4.92
N TRP A 154 -11.10 -4.47 -5.32
CA TRP A 154 -11.21 -5.00 -6.67
C TRP A 154 -12.65 -5.08 -7.14
N ILE A 155 -12.81 -5.04 -8.46
CA ILE A 155 -14.04 -5.28 -9.19
C ILE A 155 -13.84 -6.55 -10.03
N VAL A 156 -14.63 -7.59 -9.73
CA VAL A 156 -14.66 -8.79 -10.56
C VAL A 156 -15.40 -8.47 -11.86
N CYS A 157 -14.82 -8.87 -12.99
CA CYS A 157 -15.42 -8.73 -14.31
C CYS A 157 -15.82 -10.11 -14.83
N ALA A 158 -16.75 -10.17 -15.78
CA ALA A 158 -17.17 -11.40 -16.43
C ALA A 158 -16.10 -11.94 -17.40
N SER A 159 -15.21 -11.08 -17.91
CA SER A 159 -14.17 -11.49 -18.86
C SER A 159 -12.92 -10.61 -18.78
N ALA A 160 -11.81 -11.12 -19.33
CA ALA A 160 -10.58 -10.35 -19.49
C ALA A 160 -10.80 -9.09 -20.37
N GLY A 161 -11.63 -9.20 -21.41
CA GLY A 161 -11.96 -8.06 -22.28
C GLY A 161 -12.73 -6.96 -21.54
N GLU A 162 -13.59 -7.32 -20.58
CA GLU A 162 -14.26 -6.35 -19.72
C GLU A 162 -13.29 -5.70 -18.74
N SER A 163 -12.40 -6.46 -18.11
CA SER A 163 -11.35 -5.89 -17.24
C SER A 163 -10.46 -4.90 -17.97
N GLN A 164 -10.11 -5.22 -19.22
CA GLN A 164 -9.34 -4.32 -20.10
C GLN A 164 -10.10 -3.01 -20.34
N ARG A 165 -11.34 -3.09 -20.82
CA ARG A 165 -12.16 -1.90 -21.11
C ARG A 165 -12.40 -1.04 -19.87
N LEU A 166 -12.63 -1.66 -18.71
CA LEU A 166 -12.83 -0.93 -17.46
C LEU A 166 -11.55 -0.19 -17.05
N GLU A 167 -10.38 -0.84 -17.06
CA GLU A 167 -9.12 -0.18 -16.70
C GLU A 167 -8.75 0.93 -17.69
N ASP A 168 -8.95 0.72 -19.00
CA ASP A 168 -8.72 1.74 -20.02
C ASP A 168 -9.65 2.95 -19.80
N ALA A 169 -10.92 2.70 -19.49
CA ALA A 169 -11.89 3.75 -19.23
C ALA A 169 -11.54 4.58 -17.98
N LEU A 170 -11.08 3.92 -16.91
CA LEU A 170 -10.65 4.61 -15.69
C LEU A 170 -9.40 5.46 -15.95
N ARG A 171 -8.37 4.88 -16.57
CA ARG A 171 -7.11 5.59 -16.85
C ARG A 171 -7.27 6.70 -17.89
N GLY A 172 -8.20 6.53 -18.83
CA GLY A 172 -8.54 7.56 -19.82
C GLY A 172 -9.29 8.75 -19.21
N GLU A 173 -10.00 8.56 -18.10
CA GLU A 173 -10.68 9.66 -17.38
C GLU A 173 -9.73 10.38 -16.42
N TRP A 174 -9.00 9.63 -15.60
CA TRP A 174 -8.04 10.17 -14.64
C TRP A 174 -6.95 9.14 -14.37
N LEU A 175 -5.70 9.61 -14.37
CA LEU A 175 -4.53 8.75 -14.16
C LEU A 175 -4.08 8.84 -12.71
N PRO A 176 -4.16 7.75 -11.93
CA PRO A 176 -3.68 7.77 -10.55
C PRO A 176 -2.18 8.06 -10.47
N PRO A 177 -1.69 8.69 -9.39
CA PRO A 177 -0.31 9.15 -9.28
C PRO A 177 0.78 8.09 -9.53
N LEU A 178 0.51 6.82 -9.21
CA LEU A 178 1.47 5.73 -9.41
C LEU A 178 1.26 4.93 -10.71
N ASN A 179 0.27 5.28 -11.53
CA ASN A 179 0.15 4.75 -12.89
C ASN A 179 1.12 5.49 -13.84
N LEU A 180 2.41 5.50 -13.46
CA LEU A 180 3.48 6.15 -14.22
C LEU A 180 3.51 5.62 -15.66
N VAL A 181 3.37 6.54 -16.62
CA VAL A 181 3.54 6.32 -18.06
C VAL A 181 5.02 6.22 -18.43
#